data_AF-A0A4R6XIZ3-F1
#
_entry.id   AF-A0A4R6XIZ3-F1
#
_cell.length_a   1.000
_cell.length_b   1.000
_cell.length_c   1.000
_cell.angle_alpha   90.00
_cell.angle_beta   90.00
_cell.angle_gamma   90.00
#
_symmetry.space_group_name_H-M   'P 1'
#
loop_
_entity.id
_entity.type
_entity.pdbx_description
1 polymer ?
#
loop_
_entity_poly.entity_id
_entity_poly.type
_entity_poly.pdbx_seq_one_letter_code
_entity_poly.pdbx_strand_id
1 'polypeptide(L)'
;MSRIGLYLLMFSHLVFAGPPSGYSVSPQNGNTMGNYPMVISDIPNPSSVSDVMIGNQACSNVSVSGPNQITCLVPSGMGNHTVFVSSDTAQSFNHVTDVFSYDAPNIQVVAPNSIAQTGSETLNITGQNFGTSGTVLIGGELCQVLSYSHQSIDCVTPAGNGQNLSLVVMQADNKSDTLNDSISYIQCLPGTYNANGNCIPCDAGFYQDLTDQPSCKPCPTGTASNITGAAQCNACLAGTYNSQSGQAQCILCPQGQFQNQPGQSSCHLCAAGTANSMAGATACTACNPGEFAASSGQEFCLSCNEGTYQDMTGGLNCKVCGPGTYTDQTGQDSCTLCPAGRYQNDVGQNICYDCAAGSYSPFSGANECTLCPSGSFQSIDGATHCLSCPDSEIQPTEGQTQCLGPGQCDAVYGLFFAEFENGLDPVLD
;
A
#
# COMPACT_ATOMS: atom_id res chain seq x y z
N MET A 1 38.96 -28.83 -103.40
CA MET A 1 37.76 -27.99 -103.60
C MET A 1 37.72 -27.00 -102.45
N SER A 2 37.59 -25.69 -102.58
CA SER A 2 37.61 -24.77 -103.71
C SER A 2 37.98 -23.38 -103.14
N ARG A 3 38.56 -22.58 -104.03
CA ARG A 3 39.08 -21.21 -103.92
C ARG A 3 38.10 -20.21 -103.26
N ILE A 4 38.52 -19.06 -102.73
CA ILE A 4 38.75 -17.76 -103.45
C ILE A 4 39.23 -16.75 -102.36
N GLY A 5 40.39 -16.09 -102.47
CA GLY A 5 40.61 -14.75 -103.09
C GLY A 5 40.47 -13.63 -102.03
N LEU A 6 41.18 -12.49 -101.97
CA LEU A 6 42.07 -11.79 -102.90
C LEU A 6 42.68 -10.57 -102.15
N TYR A 7 44.02 -10.43 -102.19
CA TYR A 7 44.89 -9.22 -102.24
C TYR A 7 44.65 -7.91 -101.44
N LEU A 8 45.72 -7.50 -100.71
CA LEU A 8 46.44 -6.20 -100.68
C LEU A 8 45.64 -4.90 -100.35
N LEU A 9 46.01 -4.01 -99.42
CA LEU A 9 47.31 -3.38 -99.10
C LEU A 9 47.27 -2.70 -97.72
N MET A 10 48.46 -2.52 -97.15
CA MET A 10 48.73 -1.86 -95.87
C MET A 10 48.28 -0.40 -95.81
N PHE A 11 47.69 0.01 -94.68
CA PHE A 11 47.94 1.31 -94.08
C PHE A 11 48.33 1.14 -92.61
N SER A 12 49.48 1.72 -92.35
CA SER A 12 50.25 1.84 -91.14
C SER A 12 49.59 2.69 -90.05
N HIS A 13 49.97 2.39 -88.81
CA HIS A 13 49.72 3.10 -87.56
C HIS A 13 48.33 2.94 -86.94
N LEU A 14 48.13 1.73 -86.38
CA LEU A 14 47.57 1.62 -85.04
C LEU A 14 48.36 2.56 -84.10
N VAL A 15 47.74 3.65 -83.67
CA VAL A 15 47.97 4.16 -82.33
C VAL A 15 47.07 3.34 -81.45
N PHE A 16 47.63 2.33 -80.78
CA PHE A 16 47.04 1.86 -79.53
C PHE A 16 47.09 3.08 -78.60
N ALA A 17 45.93 3.69 -78.34
CA ALA A 17 45.76 4.37 -77.07
C ALA A 17 46.17 3.35 -76.00
N GLY A 18 47.04 3.77 -75.09
CA GLY A 18 47.64 2.90 -74.09
C GLY A 18 46.59 2.13 -73.26
N PRO A 19 47.03 1.20 -72.40
CA PRO A 19 46.12 0.59 -71.43
C PRO A 19 45.29 1.68 -70.75
N PRO A 20 44.00 1.46 -70.44
CA PRO A 20 43.17 2.48 -69.80
C PRO A 20 43.92 2.94 -68.54
N SER A 21 44.46 4.15 -68.59
CA SER A 21 45.05 4.78 -67.42
C SER A 21 43.89 5.11 -66.51
N GLY A 22 43.59 4.19 -65.59
CA GLY A 22 42.66 4.45 -64.51
C GLY A 22 43.14 5.70 -63.77
N TYR A 23 42.26 6.68 -63.62
CA TYR A 23 42.53 7.80 -62.72
C TYR A 23 42.27 7.33 -61.28
N SER A 24 42.89 8.01 -60.31
CA SER A 24 42.62 7.77 -58.89
C SER A 24 41.94 8.99 -58.27
N VAL A 25 40.97 8.74 -57.38
CA VAL A 25 40.24 9.80 -56.66
C VAL A 25 40.68 9.85 -55.21
N SER A 26 40.97 11.05 -54.69
CA SER A 26 41.36 11.26 -53.29
C SER A 26 40.79 12.58 -52.75
N PRO A 27 40.11 12.56 -51.58
CA PRO A 27 39.77 11.38 -50.78
C PRO A 27 38.74 10.48 -51.49
N GLN A 28 38.66 9.20 -51.10
CA GLN A 28 37.67 8.25 -51.61
C GLN A 28 36.31 8.35 -50.89
N ASN A 29 36.25 9.14 -49.82
CA ASN A 29 35.05 9.42 -49.06
C ASN A 29 34.98 10.87 -48.57
N GLY A 30 33.82 11.25 -48.04
CA GLY A 30 33.65 12.53 -47.38
C GLY A 30 32.19 12.84 -47.04
N ASN A 31 31.99 14.00 -46.42
CA ASN A 31 30.69 14.34 -45.84
C ASN A 31 29.60 14.53 -46.91
N THR A 32 28.35 14.34 -46.51
CA THR A 32 27.19 14.43 -47.41
C THR A 32 26.86 15.86 -47.87
N MET A 33 27.35 16.88 -47.17
CA MET A 33 27.10 18.30 -47.52
C MET A 33 27.85 18.72 -48.79
N GLY A 34 28.93 18.01 -49.11
CA GLY A 34 29.79 18.36 -50.25
C GLY A 34 30.55 19.65 -50.01
N ASN A 35 30.90 20.32 -51.11
CA ASN A 35 31.64 21.57 -51.15
C ASN A 35 33.06 21.52 -50.57
N TYR A 36 33.69 20.35 -50.60
CA TYR A 36 35.11 20.16 -50.29
C TYR A 36 35.88 19.72 -51.54
N PRO A 37 37.18 20.03 -51.62
CA PRO A 37 38.00 19.68 -52.78
C PRO A 37 38.30 18.17 -52.82
N MET A 38 38.10 17.58 -53.99
CA MET A 38 38.61 16.27 -54.39
C MET A 38 39.73 16.46 -55.41
N VAL A 39 40.75 15.61 -55.39
CA VAL A 39 41.81 15.53 -56.39
C VAL A 39 41.63 14.27 -57.21
N ILE A 40 41.66 14.41 -58.53
CA ILE A 40 41.64 13.30 -59.48
C ILE A 40 42.99 13.26 -60.17
N SER A 41 43.74 12.18 -59.95
CA SER A 41 45.10 11.98 -60.44
C SER A 41 45.16 11.00 -61.59
N ASP A 42 46.30 10.95 -62.27
CA ASP A 42 46.56 10.03 -63.40
C ASP A 42 45.66 10.30 -64.62
N ILE A 43 45.15 11.52 -64.76
CA ILE A 43 44.41 11.97 -65.94
C ILE A 43 45.39 12.36 -67.05
N PRO A 44 45.37 11.70 -68.22
CA PRO A 44 46.11 12.17 -69.38
C PRO A 44 45.46 13.44 -69.94
N ASN A 45 46.24 14.51 -70.07
CA ASN A 45 45.80 15.83 -70.54
C ASN A 45 44.69 16.47 -69.67
N PRO A 46 45.00 16.92 -68.43
CA PRO A 46 43.99 17.49 -67.53
C PRO A 46 43.29 18.75 -68.08
N SER A 47 43.89 19.46 -69.03
CA SER A 47 43.30 20.66 -69.66
C SER A 47 42.14 20.37 -70.62
N SER A 48 41.95 19.14 -71.09
CA SER A 48 40.83 18.76 -71.98
C SER A 48 39.59 18.29 -71.21
N VAL A 49 39.65 18.21 -69.88
CA VAL A 49 38.52 17.80 -69.05
C VAL A 49 37.45 18.89 -69.08
N SER A 50 36.26 18.55 -69.57
CA SER A 50 35.12 19.46 -69.68
C SER A 50 34.19 19.39 -68.48
N ASP A 51 34.04 18.20 -67.90
CA ASP A 51 33.13 17.97 -66.76
C ASP A 51 33.56 16.76 -65.93
N VAL A 52 33.20 16.79 -64.64
CA VAL A 52 33.42 15.69 -63.70
C VAL A 52 32.10 15.41 -62.99
N MET A 53 31.60 14.18 -63.13
CA MET A 53 30.34 13.75 -62.53
C MET A 53 30.60 12.75 -61.41
N ILE A 54 29.92 12.92 -60.27
CA ILE A 54 29.82 11.90 -59.23
C ILE A 54 28.40 11.35 -59.29
N GLY A 55 28.27 10.14 -59.87
CA GLY A 55 26.97 9.61 -60.27
C GLY A 55 26.30 10.52 -61.30
N ASN A 56 25.17 11.14 -60.93
CA ASN A 56 24.41 12.06 -61.78
C ASN A 56 24.59 13.54 -61.40
N GLN A 57 25.52 13.88 -60.49
CA GLN A 57 25.75 15.25 -60.05
C GLN A 57 27.09 15.77 -60.56
N ALA A 58 27.08 16.97 -61.15
CA ALA A 58 28.29 17.62 -61.63
C ALA A 58 29.09 18.23 -60.47
N CYS A 59 30.40 18.02 -60.48
CA CYS A 59 31.31 18.69 -59.56
C CYS A 59 31.44 20.17 -59.94
N SER A 60 31.57 21.03 -58.94
CA SER A 60 31.75 22.47 -59.16
C SER A 60 33.24 22.83 -59.23
N ASN A 61 33.58 23.96 -59.87
CA ASN A 61 34.94 24.52 -59.88
C ASN A 61 36.04 23.53 -60.34
N VAL A 62 35.78 22.78 -61.41
CA VAL A 62 36.80 21.92 -62.03
C VAL A 62 37.97 22.77 -62.50
N SER A 63 39.18 22.49 -62.00
CA SER A 63 40.38 23.24 -62.33
C SER A 63 41.62 22.33 -62.35
N VAL A 64 42.59 22.67 -63.20
CA VAL A 64 43.85 21.93 -63.29
C VAL A 64 44.71 22.27 -62.07
N SER A 65 45.10 21.26 -61.29
CA SER A 65 45.89 21.40 -60.07
C SER A 65 47.33 20.89 -60.20
N GLY A 66 47.65 20.17 -61.29
CA GLY A 66 48.99 19.65 -61.56
C GLY A 66 49.12 19.07 -62.98
N PRO A 67 50.31 18.54 -63.36
CA PRO A 67 50.58 18.06 -64.72
C PRO A 67 49.65 16.91 -65.17
N ASN A 68 49.21 16.06 -64.23
CA ASN A 68 48.26 14.95 -64.45
C ASN A 68 47.12 14.97 -63.41
N GLN A 69 46.76 16.16 -62.91
CA GLN A 69 45.78 16.29 -61.82
C GLN A 69 44.79 17.42 -62.08
N ILE A 70 43.53 17.15 -61.76
CA ILE A 70 42.49 18.16 -61.62
C ILE A 70 41.96 18.15 -60.19
N THR A 71 41.39 19.27 -59.77
CA THR A 71 40.58 19.36 -58.56
C THR A 71 39.18 19.86 -58.90
N CYS A 72 38.21 19.40 -58.14
CA CYS A 72 36.83 19.86 -58.21
C CYS A 72 36.19 19.80 -56.83
N LEU A 73 35.13 20.58 -56.63
CA LEU A 73 34.33 20.55 -55.42
C LEU A 73 33.25 19.49 -55.54
N VAL A 74 33.26 18.53 -54.62
CA VAL A 74 32.30 17.44 -54.54
C VAL A 74 30.89 18.02 -54.30
N PRO A 75 29.86 17.65 -55.07
CA PRO A 75 28.50 18.11 -54.84
C PRO A 75 27.93 17.51 -53.53
N SER A 76 26.78 18.00 -53.06
CA SER A 76 26.07 17.30 -51.99
C SER A 76 25.50 15.98 -52.52
N GLY A 77 25.57 14.93 -51.71
CA GLY A 77 25.20 13.58 -52.16
C GLY A 77 25.15 12.57 -51.02
N MET A 78 24.79 11.34 -51.38
CA MET A 78 24.46 10.26 -50.45
C MET A 78 24.82 8.91 -51.06
N GLY A 79 25.30 7.95 -50.26
CA GLY A 79 25.61 6.60 -50.75
C GLY A 79 26.87 6.52 -51.63
N ASN A 80 26.94 5.47 -52.46
CA ASN A 80 28.11 5.16 -53.27
C ASN A 80 27.88 5.54 -54.74
N HIS A 81 28.81 6.30 -55.31
CA HIS A 81 28.72 6.76 -56.68
C HIS A 81 30.02 6.54 -57.44
N THR A 82 29.91 6.06 -58.67
CA THR A 82 31.04 6.03 -59.61
C THR A 82 31.38 7.46 -60.03
N VAL A 83 32.67 7.76 -60.09
CA VAL A 83 33.15 9.05 -60.61
C VAL A 83 33.35 8.91 -62.12
N PHE A 84 32.87 9.87 -62.90
CA PHE A 84 33.04 9.94 -64.35
C PHE A 84 33.75 11.23 -64.74
N VAL A 85 34.75 11.13 -65.61
CA VAL A 85 35.48 12.28 -66.16
C VAL A 85 35.23 12.35 -67.66
N SER A 86 34.69 13.47 -68.12
CA SER A 86 34.41 13.73 -69.54
C SER A 86 35.41 14.73 -70.11
N SER A 87 35.90 14.47 -71.33
CA SER A 87 36.66 15.43 -72.13
C SER A 87 35.90 15.92 -73.36
N ASP A 88 36.35 17.04 -73.91
CA ASP A 88 35.86 17.66 -75.14
C ASP A 88 36.06 16.81 -76.41
N THR A 89 37.09 15.97 -76.44
CA THR A 89 37.22 14.85 -77.38
C THR A 89 36.40 13.67 -76.87
N ALA A 90 35.67 12.97 -77.74
CA ALA A 90 34.65 11.95 -77.42
C ALA A 90 35.12 10.67 -76.67
N GLN A 91 36.20 10.76 -75.89
CA GLN A 91 36.66 9.76 -74.95
C GLN A 91 36.11 10.11 -73.55
N SER A 92 35.20 9.28 -73.04
CA SER A 92 34.97 9.21 -71.60
C SER A 92 36.04 8.32 -71.01
N PHE A 93 36.75 8.80 -69.99
CA PHE A 93 37.57 7.91 -69.17
C PHE A 93 36.60 7.17 -68.26
N ASN A 94 36.10 6.02 -68.69
CA ASN A 94 35.28 5.15 -67.86
C ASN A 94 36.19 4.18 -67.13
N HIS A 95 36.49 4.48 -65.87
CA HIS A 95 37.10 3.52 -64.97
C HIS A 95 36.04 3.10 -63.93
N VAL A 96 35.42 1.93 -64.17
CA VAL A 96 34.24 1.44 -63.42
C VAL A 96 34.56 1.11 -61.95
N THR A 97 35.83 1.14 -61.54
CA THR A 97 36.26 0.73 -60.19
C THR A 97 36.43 1.89 -59.20
N ASP A 98 36.43 3.15 -59.65
CA ASP A 98 36.64 4.30 -58.77
C ASP A 98 35.30 4.85 -58.27
N VAL A 99 34.92 4.36 -57.09
CA VAL A 99 33.71 4.73 -56.36
C VAL A 99 34.06 5.76 -55.31
N PHE A 100 33.35 6.89 -55.33
CA PHE A 100 33.32 7.82 -54.23
C PHE A 100 32.18 7.46 -53.28
N SER A 101 32.48 7.33 -51.99
CA SER A 101 31.51 6.96 -50.95
C SER A 101 31.23 8.14 -50.04
N TYR A 102 29.99 8.63 -50.03
CA TYR A 102 29.61 9.60 -49.01
C TYR A 102 29.58 8.91 -47.64
N ASP A 103 30.11 9.58 -46.62
CA ASP A 103 30.22 9.05 -45.26
C ASP A 103 28.85 8.59 -44.72
N ALA A 104 28.84 7.49 -43.96
CA ALA A 104 27.63 6.99 -43.32
C ALA A 104 27.09 7.98 -42.27
N PRO A 105 25.76 7.98 -42.02
CA PRO A 105 25.15 8.89 -41.05
C PRO A 105 25.67 8.61 -39.63
N ASN A 106 26.06 9.68 -38.93
CA ASN A 106 26.56 9.60 -37.56
C ASN A 106 25.61 10.36 -36.63
N ILE A 107 24.87 9.62 -35.82
CA ILE A 107 23.97 10.19 -34.81
C ILE A 107 24.82 10.68 -33.63
N GLN A 108 24.61 11.92 -33.20
CA GLN A 108 25.35 12.51 -32.07
C GLN A 108 24.45 12.74 -30.87
N VAL A 109 23.27 13.33 -31.06
CA VAL A 109 22.32 13.60 -29.99
C VAL A 109 20.91 13.29 -30.45
N VAL A 110 20.11 12.73 -29.54
CA VAL A 110 18.67 12.53 -29.70
C VAL A 110 17.94 13.17 -28.53
N ALA A 111 16.90 13.95 -28.82
CA ALA A 111 16.07 14.58 -27.80
C ALA A 111 14.59 14.63 -28.22
N PRO A 112 13.66 14.27 -27.32
CA PRO A 112 13.90 13.63 -26.01
C PRO A 112 14.38 12.17 -26.15
N ASN A 113 15.10 11.65 -25.16
CA ASN A 113 15.52 10.24 -25.10
C ASN A 113 14.52 9.34 -24.36
N SER A 114 13.44 9.92 -23.82
CA SER A 114 12.31 9.23 -23.21
C SER A 114 11.02 9.72 -23.85
N ILE A 115 10.24 8.81 -24.43
CA ILE A 115 9.08 9.16 -25.27
C ILE A 115 7.81 8.44 -24.80
N ALA A 116 6.65 9.04 -25.04
CA ALA A 116 5.37 8.43 -24.68
C ALA A 116 5.08 7.13 -25.45
N GLN A 117 4.48 6.13 -24.79
CA GLN A 117 4.07 4.86 -25.44
C GLN A 117 3.06 5.05 -26.58
N THR A 118 2.27 6.12 -26.55
CA THR A 118 1.36 6.50 -27.65
C THR A 118 2.10 6.95 -28.91
N GLY A 119 3.40 7.20 -28.81
CA GLY A 119 4.16 7.91 -29.83
C GLY A 119 3.57 9.30 -30.05
N SER A 120 3.63 9.78 -31.29
CA SER A 120 3.08 11.07 -31.74
C SER A 120 3.83 12.30 -31.21
N GLU A 121 4.95 12.09 -30.50
CA GLU A 121 5.85 13.16 -30.09
C GLU A 121 6.92 13.38 -31.16
N THR A 122 7.35 14.64 -31.31
CA THR A 122 8.45 15.00 -32.21
C THR A 122 9.79 14.68 -31.57
N LEU A 123 10.56 13.84 -32.24
CA LEU A 123 11.93 13.49 -31.92
C LEU A 123 12.88 14.33 -32.78
N ASN A 124 13.82 15.03 -32.14
CA ASN A 124 14.90 15.74 -32.80
C ASN A 124 16.18 14.91 -32.74
N ILE A 125 16.71 14.57 -33.91
CA ILE A 125 17.94 13.79 -34.07
C ILE A 125 18.97 14.72 -34.71
N THR A 126 20.09 14.95 -34.02
CA THR A 126 21.19 15.76 -34.54
C THR A 126 22.45 14.93 -34.69
N GLY A 127 23.24 15.28 -35.69
CA GLY A 127 24.44 14.54 -36.03
C GLY A 127 25.06 15.06 -37.31
N GLN A 128 25.72 14.15 -38.03
CA GLN A 128 26.40 14.46 -39.27
C GLN A 128 26.09 13.42 -40.33
N ASN A 129 26.30 13.78 -41.59
CA ASN A 129 26.19 12.87 -42.72
C ASN A 129 24.82 12.22 -42.90
N PHE A 130 23.74 12.89 -42.52
CA PHE A 130 22.39 12.34 -42.70
C PHE A 130 21.91 12.40 -44.15
N GLY A 131 22.39 13.39 -44.93
CA GLY A 131 21.90 13.66 -46.28
C GLY A 131 20.66 14.53 -46.35
N THR A 132 19.97 14.46 -47.49
CA THR A 132 18.72 15.21 -47.75
C THR A 132 17.46 14.33 -47.70
N SER A 133 17.61 13.02 -47.69
CA SER A 133 16.52 12.07 -47.46
C SER A 133 17.04 10.76 -46.87
N GLY A 134 16.14 10.03 -46.23
CA GLY A 134 16.46 8.77 -45.58
C GLY A 134 15.25 8.21 -44.83
N THR A 135 15.46 7.10 -44.13
CA THR A 135 14.47 6.51 -43.21
C THR A 135 15.05 6.47 -41.80
N VAL A 136 14.18 6.66 -40.82
CA VAL A 136 14.54 6.59 -39.40
C VAL A 136 13.75 5.45 -38.76
N LEU A 137 14.44 4.57 -38.05
CA LEU A 137 13.87 3.42 -37.37
C LEU A 137 14.16 3.49 -35.87
N ILE A 138 13.13 3.27 -35.04
CA ILE A 138 13.20 3.19 -33.58
C ILE A 138 12.77 1.79 -33.18
N GLY A 139 13.70 0.97 -32.67
CA GLY A 139 13.42 -0.43 -32.32
C GLY A 139 12.94 -1.28 -33.51
N GLY A 140 13.16 -0.84 -34.75
CA GLY A 140 12.67 -1.46 -35.97
C GLY A 140 11.38 -0.86 -36.56
N GLU A 141 10.70 0.02 -35.83
CA GLU A 141 9.48 0.72 -36.29
C GLU A 141 9.81 2.07 -36.93
N LEU A 142 9.01 2.47 -37.94
CA LEU A 142 9.25 3.70 -38.70
C LEU A 142 8.91 4.96 -37.91
N CYS A 143 9.87 5.88 -37.81
CA CYS A 143 9.63 7.26 -37.36
C CYS A 143 9.23 8.13 -38.56
N GLN A 144 8.10 8.82 -38.47
CA GLN A 144 7.58 9.60 -39.61
C GLN A 144 8.34 10.92 -39.75
N VAL A 145 9.24 11.00 -40.74
CA VAL A 145 10.09 12.18 -40.98
C VAL A 145 9.24 13.42 -41.31
N LEU A 146 9.46 14.49 -40.55
CA LEU A 146 8.89 15.83 -40.76
C LEU A 146 9.87 16.74 -41.49
N SER A 147 11.13 16.72 -41.08
CA SER A 147 12.22 17.52 -41.65
C SER A 147 13.48 16.67 -41.74
N TYR A 148 14.29 16.89 -42.78
CA TYR A 148 15.49 16.09 -43.01
C TYR A 148 16.58 16.95 -43.65
N SER A 149 17.75 16.97 -43.04
CA SER A 149 18.92 17.73 -43.49
C SER A 149 20.20 17.00 -43.13
N HIS A 150 21.34 17.45 -43.66
CA HIS A 150 22.64 16.81 -43.46
C HIS A 150 23.05 16.65 -41.99
N GLN A 151 22.47 17.43 -41.06
CA GLN A 151 22.85 17.47 -39.65
C GLN A 151 21.68 17.32 -38.67
N SER A 152 20.43 17.42 -39.14
CA SER A 152 19.24 17.39 -38.28
C SER A 152 18.09 16.67 -38.98
N ILE A 153 17.39 15.83 -38.23
CA ILE A 153 16.16 15.15 -38.63
C ILE A 153 15.13 15.36 -37.53
N ASP A 154 13.96 15.86 -37.90
CA ASP A 154 12.79 15.84 -37.03
C ASP A 154 11.84 14.74 -37.52
N CYS A 155 11.39 13.87 -36.63
CA CYS A 155 10.43 12.83 -36.98
C CYS A 155 9.41 12.59 -35.85
N VAL A 156 8.23 12.09 -36.20
CA VAL A 156 7.18 11.72 -35.25
C VAL A 156 7.38 10.27 -34.83
N THR A 157 7.49 10.07 -33.53
CA THR A 157 7.71 8.75 -32.91
C THR A 157 6.52 7.81 -33.15
N PRO A 158 6.75 6.53 -33.47
CA PRO A 158 5.69 5.54 -33.54
C PRO A 158 5.20 5.17 -32.13
N ALA A 159 3.96 4.69 -32.04
CA ALA A 159 3.47 4.06 -30.82
C ALA A 159 4.24 2.75 -30.58
N GLY A 160 4.62 2.48 -29.33
CA GLY A 160 5.44 1.33 -29.02
C GLY A 160 5.75 1.18 -27.54
N ASN A 161 6.56 0.17 -27.23
CA ASN A 161 7.04 -0.15 -25.89
C ASN A 161 8.50 -0.63 -25.94
N GLY A 162 9.16 -0.61 -24.78
CA GLY A 162 10.54 -1.06 -24.63
C GLY A 162 11.49 0.02 -24.12
N GLN A 163 12.54 -0.43 -23.46
CA GLN A 163 13.66 0.40 -23.02
C GLN A 163 14.82 0.19 -23.97
N ASN A 164 15.71 1.17 -24.06
CA ASN A 164 17.00 1.03 -24.71
C ASN A 164 16.92 0.60 -26.19
N LEU A 165 15.95 1.18 -26.90
CA LEU A 165 15.69 0.85 -28.29
C LEU A 165 16.82 1.37 -29.19
N SER A 166 17.15 0.57 -30.21
CA SER A 166 18.09 0.96 -31.23
C SER A 166 17.51 2.07 -32.11
N LEU A 167 18.20 3.20 -32.20
CA LEU A 167 17.92 4.24 -33.17
C LEU A 167 18.84 4.06 -34.38
N VAL A 168 18.25 3.93 -35.57
CA VAL A 168 19.00 3.79 -36.83
C VAL A 168 18.50 4.80 -37.84
N VAL A 169 19.43 5.57 -38.41
CA VAL A 169 19.19 6.42 -39.58
C VAL A 169 19.75 5.70 -40.79
N MET A 170 18.93 5.48 -41.82
CA MET A 170 19.34 4.88 -43.09
C MET A 170 19.26 5.93 -44.19
N GLN A 171 20.30 5.97 -45.01
CA GLN A 171 20.45 6.94 -46.09
C GLN A 171 21.08 6.22 -47.28
N ALA A 172 20.33 6.08 -48.37
CA ALA A 172 20.74 5.30 -49.55
C ALA A 172 21.26 3.91 -49.14
N ASP A 173 22.54 3.61 -49.43
CA ASP A 173 23.19 2.33 -49.13
C ASP A 173 23.84 2.27 -47.73
N ASN A 174 23.84 3.38 -47.00
CA ASN A 174 24.49 3.50 -45.71
C ASN A 174 23.47 3.47 -44.56
N LYS A 175 23.93 3.00 -43.41
CA LYS A 175 23.18 3.02 -42.14
C LYS A 175 24.05 3.64 -41.07
N SER A 176 23.43 4.29 -40.10
CA SER A 176 24.13 4.77 -38.94
C SER A 176 24.55 3.60 -38.07
N ASP A 177 25.58 3.82 -37.27
CA ASP A 177 25.75 2.99 -36.08
C ASP A 177 24.56 3.17 -35.15
N THR A 178 24.25 2.11 -34.41
CA THR A 178 23.24 2.17 -33.36
C THR A 178 23.82 2.87 -32.15
N LEU A 179 23.21 3.97 -31.73
CA LEU A 179 23.48 4.53 -30.41
C LEU A 179 22.85 3.58 -29.38
N ASN A 180 23.69 2.84 -28.64
CA ASN A 180 23.20 1.92 -27.61
C ASN A 180 22.38 2.69 -26.57
N ASP A 181 21.23 2.12 -26.16
CA ASP A 181 20.39 2.63 -25.08
C ASP A 181 19.81 4.05 -25.28
N SER A 182 19.67 4.50 -26.54
CA SER A 182 19.43 5.93 -26.85
C SER A 182 17.99 6.43 -26.71
N ILE A 183 17.00 5.57 -26.86
CA ILE A 183 15.58 5.92 -26.76
C ILE A 183 14.85 4.87 -25.95
N SER A 184 14.08 5.32 -24.96
CA SER A 184 13.20 4.45 -24.18
C SER A 184 11.76 4.98 -24.23
N TYR A 185 10.79 4.07 -24.32
CA TYR A 185 9.41 4.44 -24.02
C TYR A 185 9.24 4.62 -22.52
N ILE A 186 8.50 5.64 -22.10
CA ILE A 186 8.15 5.84 -20.69
C ILE A 186 7.32 4.64 -20.23
N GLN A 187 7.89 3.84 -19.32
CA GLN A 187 7.23 2.69 -18.72
C GLN A 187 6.79 3.04 -17.32
N CYS A 188 5.49 2.98 -17.05
CA CYS A 188 4.96 3.25 -15.74
C CYS A 188 5.23 2.04 -14.82
N LEU A 189 6.10 2.25 -13.85
CA LEU A 189 6.49 1.25 -12.86
C LEU A 189 5.37 1.04 -11.82
N PRO A 190 5.40 -0.09 -11.07
CA PRO A 190 4.48 -0.31 -9.96
C PRO A 190 4.42 0.90 -9.03
N GLY A 191 3.21 1.26 -8.62
CA GLY A 191 2.91 2.51 -7.92
C GLY A 191 2.44 3.65 -8.81
N THR A 192 2.60 3.55 -10.13
CA THR A 192 2.11 4.55 -11.09
C THR A 192 1.16 3.92 -12.11
N TYR A 193 0.33 4.73 -12.74
CA TYR A 193 -0.50 4.34 -13.88
C TYR A 193 -0.26 5.27 -15.07
N ASN A 194 -0.47 4.74 -16.27
CA ASN A 194 -0.30 5.47 -17.52
C ASN A 194 -1.56 6.26 -17.85
N ALA A 195 -1.44 7.59 -17.82
CA ALA A 195 -2.45 8.53 -18.30
C ALA A 195 -1.95 9.22 -19.57
N ASN A 196 -2.24 8.64 -20.73
CA ASN A 196 -1.87 9.17 -22.05
C ASN A 196 -0.36 9.46 -22.21
N GLY A 197 0.50 8.53 -21.76
CA GLY A 197 1.95 8.67 -21.85
C GLY A 197 2.61 9.31 -20.64
N ASN A 198 1.83 9.83 -19.68
CA ASN A 198 2.34 10.34 -18.42
C ASN A 198 2.13 9.33 -17.28
N CYS A 199 3.15 9.08 -16.47
CA CYS A 199 3.05 8.19 -15.32
C CYS A 199 2.61 8.98 -14.09
N ILE A 200 1.37 8.74 -13.67
CA ILE A 200 0.78 9.39 -12.50
C ILE A 200 0.84 8.43 -11.31
N PRO A 201 1.36 8.84 -10.14
CA PRO A 201 1.37 7.99 -8.96
C PRO A 201 -0.05 7.71 -8.47
N CYS A 202 -0.28 6.50 -7.94
CA CYS A 202 -1.55 6.15 -7.31
C CYS A 202 -1.79 7.00 -6.07
N ASP A 203 -2.99 7.57 -5.93
CA ASP A 203 -3.37 8.30 -4.73
C ASP A 203 -3.48 7.36 -3.52
N ALA A 204 -3.48 7.93 -2.31
CA ALA A 204 -3.67 7.16 -1.09
C ALA A 204 -5.00 6.38 -1.12
N GLY A 205 -4.97 5.12 -0.68
CA GLY A 205 -6.07 4.18 -0.81
C GLY A 205 -6.07 3.40 -2.12
N PHE A 206 -5.18 3.71 -3.07
CA PHE A 206 -5.02 3.00 -4.32
C PHE A 206 -3.60 2.48 -4.49
N TYR A 207 -3.44 1.45 -5.33
CA TYR A 207 -2.14 0.85 -5.63
C TYR A 207 -2.08 0.35 -7.08
N GLN A 208 -0.86 0.09 -7.55
CA GLN A 208 -0.66 -0.60 -8.81
C GLN A 208 0.56 -1.53 -8.73
N ASP A 209 0.32 -2.83 -8.83
CA ASP A 209 1.33 -3.90 -8.72
C ASP A 209 1.97 -4.27 -10.06
N LEU A 210 1.36 -3.89 -11.18
CA LEU A 210 1.81 -4.20 -12.53
C LEU A 210 2.32 -2.96 -13.26
N THR A 211 3.21 -3.16 -14.22
CA THR A 211 3.69 -2.08 -15.09
C THR A 211 2.63 -1.69 -16.14
N ASP A 212 2.69 -0.43 -16.60
CA ASP A 212 1.91 0.11 -17.73
C ASP A 212 0.40 -0.10 -17.66
N GLN A 213 -0.15 -0.11 -16.45
CA GLN A 213 -1.59 -0.19 -16.28
C GLN A 213 -2.26 1.17 -16.53
N PRO A 214 -3.47 1.20 -17.10
CA PRO A 214 -4.17 2.44 -17.42
C PRO A 214 -4.81 3.12 -16.21
N SER A 215 -4.83 2.47 -15.04
CA SER A 215 -5.40 3.02 -13.80
C SER A 215 -4.84 2.31 -12.56
N CYS A 216 -5.03 2.92 -11.39
CA CYS A 216 -4.73 2.29 -10.11
C CYS A 216 -5.92 1.46 -9.61
N LYS A 217 -5.60 0.35 -8.94
CA LYS A 217 -6.56 -0.52 -8.26
C LYS A 217 -6.85 0.04 -6.86
N PRO A 218 -8.09 0.04 -6.37
CA PRO A 218 -8.37 0.41 -4.98
C PRO A 218 -7.82 -0.67 -4.03
N CYS A 219 -7.35 -0.26 -2.85
CA CYS A 219 -6.98 -1.21 -1.81
C CYS A 219 -8.20 -2.06 -1.41
N PRO A 220 -8.11 -3.40 -1.47
CA PRO A 220 -9.21 -4.26 -1.04
C PRO A 220 -9.44 -4.14 0.48
N THR A 221 -10.64 -4.54 0.93
CA THR A 221 -10.99 -4.59 2.35
C THR A 221 -9.96 -5.40 3.14
N GLY A 222 -9.64 -4.96 4.36
CA GLY A 222 -8.58 -5.52 5.18
C GLY A 222 -7.18 -5.01 4.86
N THR A 223 -7.00 -4.20 3.81
CA THR A 223 -5.72 -3.56 3.46
C THR A 223 -5.87 -2.06 3.28
N ALA A 224 -4.80 -1.29 3.45
CA ALA A 224 -4.80 0.14 3.20
C ALA A 224 -3.41 0.62 2.73
N SER A 225 -3.37 1.80 2.11
CA SER A 225 -2.12 2.51 1.81
C SER A 225 -2.32 4.01 2.05
N ASN A 226 -1.53 4.57 2.96
CA ASN A 226 -1.57 5.99 3.27
C ASN A 226 -0.55 6.82 2.47
N ILE A 227 0.22 6.16 1.61
CA ILE A 227 1.22 6.80 0.76
C ILE A 227 0.69 6.91 -0.67
N THR A 228 1.12 7.96 -1.37
CA THR A 228 0.99 8.05 -2.82
C THR A 228 2.05 7.16 -3.48
N GLY A 229 1.76 6.66 -4.67
CA GLY A 229 2.70 5.83 -5.43
C GLY A 229 2.80 4.39 -4.93
N ALA A 230 1.77 3.86 -4.27
CA ALA A 230 1.86 2.53 -3.65
C ALA A 230 1.85 1.39 -4.69
N ALA A 231 2.86 0.52 -4.65
CA ALA A 231 2.88 -0.69 -5.49
C ALA A 231 2.00 -1.82 -4.94
N GLN A 232 1.64 -1.75 -3.66
CA GLN A 232 0.80 -2.73 -2.96
C GLN A 232 0.13 -2.07 -1.75
N CYS A 233 -0.98 -2.64 -1.29
CA CYS A 233 -1.61 -2.23 -0.03
C CYS A 233 -1.15 -3.11 1.12
N ASN A 234 -0.95 -2.50 2.29
CA ASN A 234 -0.52 -3.21 3.48
C ASN A 234 -1.74 -3.73 4.24
N ALA A 235 -1.64 -4.95 4.77
CA ALA A 235 -2.66 -5.51 5.64
C ALA A 235 -2.84 -4.62 6.88
N CYS A 236 -4.09 -4.36 7.26
CA CYS A 236 -4.40 -3.71 8.52
C CYS A 236 -3.86 -4.55 9.68
N LEU A 237 -3.09 -3.93 10.58
CA LEU A 237 -2.50 -4.65 11.71
C LEU A 237 -3.58 -5.09 12.70
N ALA A 238 -3.27 -6.06 13.57
CA ALA A 238 -4.16 -6.44 14.66
C ALA A 238 -4.57 -5.20 15.47
N GLY A 239 -5.84 -5.16 15.87
CA GLY A 239 -6.48 -4.00 16.47
C GLY A 239 -7.02 -2.98 15.46
N THR A 240 -6.73 -3.14 14.17
CA THR A 240 -7.26 -2.29 13.11
C THR A 240 -7.98 -3.10 12.04
N TYR A 241 -8.84 -2.44 11.28
CA TYR A 241 -9.58 -3.04 10.18
C TYR A 241 -9.80 -2.05 9.04
N ASN A 242 -10.16 -2.58 7.86
CA ASN A 242 -10.68 -1.76 6.77
C ASN A 242 -11.90 -2.43 6.13
N SER A 243 -13.08 -1.84 6.31
CA SER A 243 -14.34 -2.34 5.73
C SER A 243 -14.65 -1.82 4.32
N GLN A 244 -13.89 -0.85 3.79
CA GLN A 244 -14.16 -0.19 2.52
C GLN A 244 -13.03 -0.37 1.50
N SER A 245 -13.40 -0.65 0.25
CA SER A 245 -12.45 -0.65 -0.85
C SER A 245 -11.96 0.78 -1.12
N GLY A 246 -10.66 0.97 -1.30
CA GLY A 246 -10.07 2.28 -1.60
C GLY A 246 -9.74 3.12 -0.37
N GLN A 247 -9.75 2.54 0.83
CA GLN A 247 -9.47 3.29 2.06
C GLN A 247 -7.96 3.51 2.25
N ALA A 248 -7.57 4.75 2.51
CA ALA A 248 -6.17 5.13 2.69
C ALA A 248 -5.57 4.68 4.04
N GLN A 249 -6.40 4.47 5.05
CA GLN A 249 -5.95 4.24 6.43
C GLN A 249 -6.76 3.11 7.05
N CYS A 250 -6.14 2.27 7.87
CA CYS A 250 -6.86 1.30 8.68
C CYS A 250 -7.50 2.00 9.89
N ILE A 251 -8.72 1.61 10.23
CA ILE A 251 -9.48 2.16 11.37
C ILE A 251 -9.24 1.28 12.59
N LEU A 252 -9.06 1.89 13.76
CA LEU A 252 -8.98 1.16 15.03
C LEU A 252 -10.31 0.48 15.35
N CYS A 253 -10.27 -0.74 15.88
CA CYS A 253 -11.46 -1.37 16.43
C CYS A 253 -12.06 -0.47 17.52
N PRO A 254 -13.36 -0.18 17.50
CA PRO A 254 -14.00 0.62 18.54
C PRO A 254 -14.00 -0.13 19.88
N GLN A 255 -14.29 0.60 20.96
CA GLN A 255 -14.45 0.01 22.29
C GLN A 255 -15.54 -1.07 22.27
N GLY A 256 -15.39 -2.08 23.12
CA GLY A 256 -16.23 -3.28 23.09
C GLY A 256 -15.97 -4.21 21.91
N GLN A 257 -15.01 -3.90 21.02
CA GLN A 257 -14.62 -4.76 19.90
C GLN A 257 -13.11 -5.01 19.91
N PHE A 258 -12.68 -6.06 19.20
CA PHE A 258 -11.29 -6.43 19.06
C PHE A 258 -11.00 -7.08 17.71
N GLN A 259 -9.73 -7.09 17.31
CA GLN A 259 -9.26 -7.87 16.18
C GLN A 259 -7.85 -8.40 16.43
N ASN A 260 -7.69 -9.72 16.50
CA ASN A 260 -6.43 -10.36 16.85
C ASN A 260 -5.56 -10.72 15.65
N GLN A 261 -6.07 -10.60 14.42
CA GLN A 261 -5.36 -10.95 13.20
C GLN A 261 -5.18 -9.74 12.26
N PRO A 262 -4.07 -9.69 11.51
CA PRO A 262 -3.90 -8.69 10.47
C PRO A 262 -4.77 -9.00 9.25
N GLY A 263 -5.00 -7.99 8.40
CA GLY A 263 -5.69 -8.15 7.12
C GLY A 263 -7.21 -8.18 7.20
N GLN A 264 -7.78 -7.74 8.32
CA GLN A 264 -9.19 -7.99 8.64
C GLN A 264 -10.08 -6.82 8.21
N SER A 265 -11.27 -7.17 7.72
CA SER A 265 -12.24 -6.19 7.19
C SER A 265 -13.28 -5.75 8.22
N SER A 266 -13.26 -6.33 9.42
CA SER A 266 -14.14 -6.00 10.54
C SER A 266 -13.51 -6.36 11.87
N CYS A 267 -14.09 -5.84 12.94
CA CYS A 267 -13.75 -6.20 14.32
C CYS A 267 -14.81 -7.15 14.90
N HIS A 268 -14.39 -7.98 15.84
CA HIS A 268 -15.26 -8.88 16.57
C HIS A 268 -15.74 -8.21 17.86
N LEU A 269 -17.01 -8.40 18.20
CA LEU A 269 -17.52 -7.96 19.50
C LEU A 269 -16.86 -8.76 20.62
N CYS A 270 -16.58 -8.12 21.75
CA CYS A 270 -16.31 -8.83 23.00
C CYS A 270 -17.49 -9.75 23.32
N ALA A 271 -17.23 -11.01 23.66
CA ALA A 271 -18.27 -11.93 24.09
C ALA A 271 -18.84 -11.48 25.45
N ALA A 272 -20.07 -11.87 25.77
CA ALA A 272 -20.61 -11.64 27.11
C ALA A 272 -19.68 -12.28 28.17
N GLY A 273 -19.53 -11.62 29.31
CA GLY A 273 -18.52 -11.94 30.34
C GLY A 273 -17.14 -11.34 30.05
N THR A 274 -16.93 -10.71 28.89
CA THR A 274 -15.69 -10.01 28.56
C THR A 274 -15.96 -8.58 28.14
N ALA A 275 -14.99 -7.70 28.36
CA ALA A 275 -15.07 -6.30 27.97
C ALA A 275 -13.72 -5.76 27.53
N ASN A 276 -13.74 -4.62 26.84
CA ASN A 276 -12.55 -3.83 26.55
C ASN A 276 -12.92 -2.37 26.30
N SER A 277 -12.23 -1.46 27.00
CA SER A 277 -12.44 -0.02 26.94
C SER A 277 -11.46 0.71 26.02
N MET A 278 -10.51 0.00 25.40
CA MET A 278 -9.50 0.61 24.54
C MET A 278 -9.87 0.47 23.06
N ALA A 279 -9.85 1.58 22.32
CA ALA A 279 -9.88 1.51 20.86
C ALA A 279 -8.59 0.83 20.36
N GLY A 280 -8.70 0.00 19.33
CA GLY A 280 -7.56 -0.70 18.77
C GLY A 280 -7.19 -2.00 19.48
N ALA A 281 -8.08 -2.57 20.29
CA ALA A 281 -7.73 -3.77 21.04
C ALA A 281 -7.60 -5.01 20.17
N THR A 282 -6.69 -5.88 20.59
CA THR A 282 -6.43 -7.18 19.96
C THR A 282 -7.08 -8.34 20.71
N ALA A 283 -7.65 -8.08 21.89
CA ALA A 283 -8.36 -9.06 22.70
C ALA A 283 -9.33 -8.35 23.67
N CYS A 284 -10.30 -9.10 24.18
CA CYS A 284 -11.16 -8.67 25.30
C CYS A 284 -10.71 -9.35 26.59
N THR A 285 -10.92 -8.66 27.72
CA THR A 285 -10.55 -9.16 29.05
C THR A 285 -11.80 -9.69 29.74
N ALA A 286 -11.71 -10.87 30.37
CA ALA A 286 -12.80 -11.40 31.17
C ALA A 286 -13.01 -10.55 32.43
N CYS A 287 -14.28 -10.32 32.79
CA CYS A 287 -14.59 -9.59 34.01
C CYS A 287 -14.15 -10.36 35.24
N ASN A 288 -13.53 -9.67 36.20
CA ASN A 288 -13.05 -10.32 37.42
C ASN A 288 -14.23 -10.70 38.32
N PRO A 289 -14.04 -11.59 39.31
CA PRO A 289 -14.99 -11.73 40.40
C PRO A 289 -15.32 -10.37 41.01
N GLY A 290 -16.60 -10.17 41.35
CA GLY A 290 -17.17 -8.89 41.71
C GLY A 290 -17.73 -8.08 40.54
N GLU A 291 -17.42 -8.47 39.30
CA GLU A 291 -17.84 -7.75 38.10
C GLU A 291 -18.56 -8.64 37.09
N PHE A 292 -19.30 -8.03 36.17
CA PHE A 292 -20.02 -8.73 35.12
C PHE A 292 -20.06 -7.94 33.80
N ALA A 293 -20.25 -8.66 32.70
CA ALA A 293 -20.60 -8.09 31.40
C ALA A 293 -21.76 -8.89 30.81
N ALA A 294 -22.96 -8.32 30.85
CA ALA A 294 -24.19 -9.03 30.47
C ALA A 294 -24.33 -9.21 28.95
N SER A 295 -23.79 -8.26 28.18
CA SER A 295 -24.00 -8.17 26.74
C SER A 295 -22.70 -8.35 25.97
N SER A 296 -22.80 -8.87 24.75
CA SER A 296 -21.69 -8.81 23.80
C SER A 296 -21.43 -7.35 23.39
N GLY A 297 -20.17 -7.02 23.14
CA GLY A 297 -19.77 -5.67 22.73
C GLY A 297 -19.64 -4.69 23.90
N GLN A 298 -19.57 -5.19 25.13
CA GLN A 298 -19.53 -4.35 26.31
C GLN A 298 -18.16 -3.69 26.49
N GLU A 299 -18.16 -2.40 26.76
CA GLU A 299 -16.94 -1.58 26.86
C GLU A 299 -16.27 -1.73 28.23
N PHE A 300 -17.06 -1.93 29.28
CA PHE A 300 -16.60 -2.00 30.67
C PHE A 300 -17.22 -3.18 31.41
N CYS A 301 -16.41 -3.85 32.23
CA CYS A 301 -16.93 -4.73 33.27
C CYS A 301 -17.63 -3.87 34.33
N LEU A 302 -18.87 -4.23 34.66
CA LEU A 302 -19.68 -3.50 35.63
C LEU A 302 -19.56 -4.20 36.98
N SER A 303 -19.27 -3.45 38.03
CA SER A 303 -19.23 -4.01 39.39
C SER A 303 -20.63 -4.38 39.86
N CYS A 304 -20.72 -5.46 40.63
CA CYS A 304 -21.94 -5.82 41.34
C CYS A 304 -22.29 -4.76 42.37
N ASN A 305 -23.55 -4.34 42.41
CA ASN A 305 -24.02 -3.39 43.41
C ASN A 305 -24.10 -4.06 44.79
N GLU A 306 -24.18 -3.25 45.84
CA GLU A 306 -24.44 -3.71 47.21
C GLU A 306 -25.67 -4.64 47.26
N GLY A 307 -25.63 -5.63 48.15
CA GLY A 307 -26.59 -6.73 48.22
C GLY A 307 -26.44 -7.79 47.13
N THR A 308 -25.51 -7.64 46.20
CA THR A 308 -25.23 -8.63 45.14
C THR A 308 -23.74 -8.97 45.06
N TYR A 309 -23.41 -10.07 44.40
CA TYR A 309 -22.04 -10.57 44.24
C TYR A 309 -21.82 -11.33 42.94
N GLN A 310 -20.56 -11.54 42.53
CA GLN A 310 -20.19 -12.44 41.45
C GLN A 310 -18.89 -13.17 41.77
N ASP A 311 -18.94 -14.49 41.90
CA ASP A 311 -17.84 -15.36 42.30
C ASP A 311 -17.01 -15.91 41.12
N MET A 312 -17.52 -15.79 39.89
CA MET A 312 -16.88 -16.33 38.69
C MET A 312 -16.23 -15.26 37.82
N THR A 313 -15.01 -15.53 37.35
CA THR A 313 -14.42 -14.80 36.24
C THR A 313 -15.29 -14.96 34.98
N GLY A 314 -15.58 -13.86 34.31
CA GLY A 314 -16.46 -13.83 33.15
C GLY A 314 -17.95 -13.87 33.49
N GLY A 315 -18.33 -13.39 34.68
CA GLY A 315 -19.71 -13.31 35.10
C GLY A 315 -20.62 -12.55 34.13
N LEU A 316 -21.83 -13.06 33.92
CA LEU A 316 -22.83 -12.44 33.04
C LEU A 316 -23.83 -11.56 33.80
N ASN A 317 -24.00 -11.82 35.08
CA ASN A 317 -24.94 -11.13 35.95
C ASN A 317 -24.51 -11.28 37.40
N CYS A 318 -24.91 -10.37 38.27
CA CYS A 318 -24.70 -10.54 39.71
C CYS A 318 -25.73 -11.51 40.31
N LYS A 319 -25.29 -12.27 41.29
CA LYS A 319 -26.10 -13.12 42.17
C LYS A 319 -26.54 -12.29 43.37
N VAL A 320 -27.77 -12.46 43.84
CA VAL A 320 -28.28 -11.76 45.03
C VAL A 320 -27.82 -12.46 46.31
N CYS A 321 -27.52 -11.70 47.36
CA CYS A 321 -27.28 -12.25 48.68
C CYS A 321 -28.57 -12.80 49.28
N GLY A 322 -28.50 -14.03 49.81
CA GLY A 322 -29.63 -14.68 50.46
C GLY A 322 -29.84 -14.21 51.90
N PRO A 323 -30.93 -14.63 52.57
CA PRO A 323 -31.16 -14.31 53.97
C PRO A 323 -29.99 -14.76 54.85
N GLY A 324 -29.72 -13.99 55.90
CA GLY A 324 -28.58 -14.14 56.79
C GLY A 324 -27.26 -13.62 56.22
N THR A 325 -27.27 -13.07 55.00
CA THR A 325 -26.06 -12.60 54.32
C THR A 325 -26.27 -11.22 53.68
N TYR A 326 -25.19 -10.47 53.48
CA TYR A 326 -25.20 -9.12 52.93
C TYR A 326 -23.90 -8.78 52.19
N THR A 327 -23.91 -7.73 51.36
CA THR A 327 -22.69 -7.05 50.86
C THR A 327 -22.87 -5.55 50.96
N ASP A 328 -21.96 -4.87 51.65
CA ASP A 328 -22.01 -3.44 51.95
C ASP A 328 -21.16 -2.58 51.00
N GLN A 329 -20.50 -3.21 50.02
CA GLN A 329 -19.68 -2.53 49.02
C GLN A 329 -19.99 -3.06 47.63
N THR A 330 -19.71 -2.24 46.62
CA THR A 330 -19.76 -2.66 45.23
C THR A 330 -18.57 -3.56 44.89
N GLY A 331 -18.73 -4.42 43.89
CA GLY A 331 -17.63 -5.25 43.39
C GLY A 331 -17.32 -6.47 44.27
N GLN A 332 -18.25 -6.90 45.12
CA GLN A 332 -18.02 -8.04 46.00
C GLN A 332 -18.15 -9.38 45.26
N ASP A 333 -17.26 -10.32 45.57
CA ASP A 333 -17.22 -11.66 44.96
C ASP A 333 -17.97 -12.73 45.76
N SER A 334 -18.44 -12.38 46.95
CA SER A 334 -19.12 -13.26 47.88
C SER A 334 -19.99 -12.47 48.85
N CYS A 335 -20.99 -13.14 49.43
CA CYS A 335 -21.81 -12.53 50.48
C CYS A 335 -21.19 -12.75 51.86
N THR A 336 -21.20 -11.70 52.68
CA THR A 336 -20.76 -11.75 54.07
C THR A 336 -21.90 -12.20 54.97
N LEU A 337 -21.64 -13.09 55.92
CA LEU A 337 -22.66 -13.49 56.91
C LEU A 337 -22.96 -12.34 57.87
N CYS A 338 -24.23 -12.17 58.25
CA CYS A 338 -24.57 -11.28 59.36
C CYS A 338 -23.81 -11.70 60.62
N PRO A 339 -23.12 -10.79 61.32
CA PRO A 339 -22.42 -11.14 62.56
C PRO A 339 -23.41 -11.56 63.65
N ALA A 340 -22.92 -12.27 64.67
CA ALA A 340 -23.73 -12.61 65.84
C ALA A 340 -24.33 -11.34 66.46
N GLY A 341 -25.57 -11.45 66.96
CA GLY A 341 -26.37 -10.32 67.43
C GLY A 341 -27.13 -9.57 66.33
N ARG A 342 -26.88 -9.87 65.05
CA ARG A 342 -27.57 -9.28 63.90
C ARG A 342 -28.27 -10.32 63.05
N TYR A 343 -29.25 -9.88 62.27
CA TYR A 343 -29.98 -10.71 61.32
C TYR A 343 -30.31 -9.97 60.02
N GLN A 344 -30.64 -10.74 58.98
CA GLN A 344 -31.21 -10.22 57.74
C GLN A 344 -32.17 -11.24 57.11
N ASN A 345 -33.46 -10.93 57.07
CA ASN A 345 -34.51 -11.83 56.57
C ASN A 345 -34.75 -11.69 55.07
N ASP A 346 -34.38 -10.56 54.47
CA ASP A 346 -34.63 -10.26 53.05
C ASP A 346 -33.43 -10.61 52.16
N VAL A 347 -33.70 -10.78 50.87
CA VAL A 347 -32.65 -10.99 49.85
C VAL A 347 -32.12 -9.65 49.34
N GLY A 348 -30.88 -9.66 48.84
CA GLY A 348 -30.32 -8.50 48.15
C GLY A 348 -29.98 -7.32 49.06
N GLN A 349 -29.67 -7.59 50.33
CA GLN A 349 -29.52 -6.54 51.34
C GLN A 349 -28.06 -6.16 51.56
N ASN A 350 -27.82 -4.90 51.90
CA ASN A 350 -26.49 -4.33 52.14
C ASN A 350 -26.17 -4.12 53.62
N ILE A 351 -27.08 -4.52 54.51
CA ILE A 351 -26.99 -4.31 55.93
C ILE A 351 -27.63 -5.47 56.69
N CYS A 352 -27.15 -5.73 57.90
CA CYS A 352 -27.83 -6.58 58.87
C CYS A 352 -28.39 -5.72 60.00
N TYR A 353 -29.60 -6.02 60.42
CA TYR A 353 -30.28 -5.33 61.50
C TYR A 353 -29.89 -5.94 62.85
N ASP A 354 -29.77 -5.12 63.88
CA ASP A 354 -29.55 -5.59 65.25
C ASP A 354 -30.78 -6.34 65.75
N CYS A 355 -30.56 -7.45 66.49
CA CYS A 355 -31.65 -8.09 67.21
C CYS A 355 -32.16 -7.15 68.30
N ALA A 356 -33.44 -6.79 68.23
CA ALA A 356 -34.04 -5.88 69.21
C ALA A 356 -33.96 -6.46 70.63
N ALA A 357 -33.91 -5.59 71.63
CA ALA A 357 -33.99 -5.97 73.03
C ALA A 357 -35.13 -6.99 73.28
N GLY A 358 -34.86 -7.98 74.12
CA GLY A 358 -35.71 -9.15 74.33
C GLY A 358 -35.43 -10.32 73.38
N SER A 359 -34.58 -10.15 72.36
CA SER A 359 -34.15 -11.20 71.44
C SER A 359 -32.63 -11.28 71.30
N TYR A 360 -32.11 -12.35 70.73
CA TYR A 360 -30.69 -12.57 70.53
C TYR A 360 -30.40 -13.41 69.27
N SER A 361 -29.16 -13.34 68.78
CA SER A 361 -28.64 -14.20 67.71
C SER A 361 -27.24 -14.71 68.08
N PRO A 362 -27.07 -15.99 68.43
CA PRO A 362 -25.82 -16.49 68.97
C PRO A 362 -24.74 -16.75 67.93
N PHE A 363 -25.12 -16.94 66.66
CA PHE A 363 -24.20 -17.31 65.58
C PHE A 363 -24.32 -16.35 64.40
N SER A 364 -23.26 -16.26 63.60
CA SER A 364 -23.30 -15.52 62.35
C SER A 364 -24.24 -16.20 61.33
N GLY A 365 -24.82 -15.42 60.43
CA GLY A 365 -25.68 -15.92 59.35
C GLY A 365 -27.16 -16.03 59.73
N ALA A 366 -27.59 -15.41 60.83
CA ALA A 366 -28.98 -15.46 61.25
C ALA A 366 -29.89 -14.69 60.28
N ASN A 367 -30.98 -15.33 59.85
CA ASN A 367 -32.03 -14.70 59.06
C ASN A 367 -33.22 -14.24 59.91
N GLU A 368 -33.21 -14.53 61.21
CA GLU A 368 -34.21 -14.12 62.20
C GLU A 368 -33.57 -14.10 63.60
N CYS A 369 -34.08 -13.26 64.49
CA CYS A 369 -33.66 -13.23 65.90
C CYS A 369 -34.49 -14.20 66.74
N THR A 370 -33.83 -14.90 67.66
CA THR A 370 -34.50 -15.79 68.60
C THR A 370 -34.93 -15.00 69.83
N LEU A 371 -36.19 -15.13 70.26
CA LEU A 371 -36.66 -14.49 71.49
C LEU A 371 -35.94 -15.08 72.72
N CYS A 372 -35.71 -14.26 73.74
CA CYS A 372 -35.21 -14.79 75.01
C CYS A 372 -36.25 -15.72 75.64
N PRO A 373 -35.87 -16.96 76.01
CA PRO A 373 -36.79 -17.90 76.61
C PRO A 373 -37.26 -17.42 77.99
N SER A 374 -38.39 -17.95 78.46
CA SER A 374 -38.90 -17.70 79.81
C SER A 374 -37.81 -17.91 80.87
N GLY A 375 -37.76 -17.04 81.88
CA GLY A 375 -36.70 -17.03 82.90
C GLY A 375 -35.43 -16.30 82.48
N SER A 376 -35.38 -15.74 81.27
CA SER A 376 -34.28 -14.90 80.77
C SER A 376 -34.80 -13.62 80.10
N PHE A 377 -33.94 -12.62 79.99
CA PHE A 377 -34.25 -11.32 79.39
C PHE A 377 -33.04 -10.75 78.62
N GLN A 378 -33.27 -9.68 77.86
CA GLN A 378 -32.19 -8.90 77.26
C GLN A 378 -32.58 -7.43 77.12
N SER A 379 -31.80 -6.52 77.69
CA SER A 379 -32.10 -5.08 77.72
C SER A 379 -31.44 -4.27 76.60
N ILE A 380 -30.52 -4.86 75.83
CA ILE A 380 -29.83 -4.18 74.73
C ILE A 380 -30.15 -4.78 73.36
N ASP A 381 -30.12 -3.94 72.34
CA ASP A 381 -30.12 -4.38 70.95
C ASP A 381 -28.77 -5.03 70.60
N GLY A 382 -28.76 -5.93 69.61
CA GLY A 382 -27.53 -6.56 69.11
C GLY A 382 -27.00 -7.70 69.98
N ALA A 383 -27.84 -8.28 70.84
CA ALA A 383 -27.40 -9.27 71.81
C ALA A 383 -27.08 -10.64 71.18
N THR A 384 -26.03 -11.28 71.69
CA THR A 384 -25.61 -12.64 71.27
C THR A 384 -26.08 -13.75 72.20
N HIS A 385 -26.65 -13.40 73.35
CA HIS A 385 -27.21 -14.33 74.34
C HIS A 385 -28.21 -13.59 75.24
N CYS A 386 -29.00 -14.35 76.00
CA CYS A 386 -29.90 -13.84 77.02
C CYS A 386 -29.28 -13.88 78.41
N LEU A 387 -29.68 -12.95 79.26
CA LEU A 387 -29.32 -12.89 80.66
C LEU A 387 -30.40 -13.61 81.48
N SER A 388 -30.00 -14.48 82.40
CA SER A 388 -30.95 -15.14 83.31
C SER A 388 -31.46 -14.17 84.38
N CYS A 389 -32.71 -14.33 84.80
CA CYS A 389 -33.23 -13.56 85.93
C CYS A 389 -32.52 -13.97 87.24
N PRO A 390 -32.19 -13.00 88.13
CA PRO A 390 -31.70 -13.30 89.47
C PRO A 390 -32.72 -14.11 90.29
N ASP A 391 -32.27 -14.80 91.35
CA ASP A 391 -33.04 -15.75 92.18
C ASP A 391 -34.32 -15.21 92.87
N SER A 392 -34.68 -13.93 92.67
CA SER A 392 -35.87 -13.26 93.23
C SER A 392 -36.73 -12.51 92.22
N GLU A 393 -36.41 -12.59 90.92
CA GLU A 393 -37.16 -11.96 89.84
C GLU A 393 -37.59 -13.01 88.82
N ILE A 394 -38.74 -12.81 88.17
CA ILE A 394 -39.28 -13.77 87.21
C ILE A 394 -39.51 -13.13 85.85
N GLN A 395 -39.48 -13.96 84.80
CA GLN A 395 -39.93 -13.57 83.48
C GLN A 395 -40.76 -14.69 82.83
N PRO A 396 -42.10 -14.66 82.96
CA PRO A 396 -42.95 -15.77 82.54
C PRO A 396 -43.14 -15.88 81.03
N THR A 397 -42.90 -14.81 80.26
CA THR A 397 -43.10 -14.78 78.81
C THR A 397 -41.78 -14.66 78.07
N GLU A 398 -41.73 -15.16 76.84
CA GLU A 398 -40.56 -14.98 75.97
C GLU A 398 -40.46 -13.54 75.46
N GLY A 399 -39.26 -13.14 75.04
CA GLY A 399 -39.06 -11.90 74.28
C GLY A 399 -38.94 -10.63 75.13
N GLN A 400 -38.57 -10.74 76.40
CA GLN A 400 -38.74 -9.65 77.36
C GLN A 400 -37.44 -8.90 77.65
N THR A 401 -37.56 -7.60 77.94
CA THR A 401 -36.41 -6.69 78.04
C THR A 401 -35.88 -6.49 79.46
N GLN A 402 -36.58 -7.02 80.47
CA GLN A 402 -36.24 -6.93 81.88
C GLN A 402 -36.91 -8.07 82.65
N CYS A 403 -36.42 -8.39 83.85
CA CYS A 403 -37.11 -9.28 84.79
C CYS A 403 -38.10 -8.49 85.66
N LEU A 404 -39.11 -9.18 86.20
CA LEU A 404 -40.11 -8.60 87.08
C LEU A 404 -39.78 -8.94 88.53
N GLY A 405 -39.67 -7.92 89.37
CA GLY A 405 -39.48 -8.09 90.81
C GLY A 405 -40.77 -8.46 91.56
N PRO A 406 -40.68 -8.77 92.86
CA PRO A 406 -41.83 -9.11 93.69
C PRO A 406 -42.88 -7.98 93.68
N GLY A 407 -44.13 -8.30 93.32
CA GLY A 407 -45.24 -7.34 93.25
C GLY A 407 -45.42 -6.61 91.90
N GLN A 408 -44.59 -6.87 90.89
CA GLN A 408 -44.72 -6.27 89.54
C GLN A 408 -45.51 -7.11 88.54
N CYS A 409 -46.01 -8.29 88.94
CA CYS A 409 -46.81 -9.17 88.08
C CYS A 409 -48.26 -8.68 87.83
N ASP A 410 -48.68 -7.57 88.44
CA ASP A 410 -50.10 -7.26 88.64
C ASP A 410 -50.72 -6.26 87.63
N ALA A 411 -50.11 -6.01 86.46
CA ALA A 411 -50.68 -5.03 85.53
C ALA A 411 -50.62 -5.35 84.02
N VAL A 412 -49.75 -6.26 83.55
CA VAL A 412 -49.51 -6.41 82.10
C VAL A 412 -49.97 -7.75 81.51
N TYR A 413 -50.00 -8.84 82.28
CA TYR A 413 -50.10 -10.19 81.67
C TYR A 413 -51.30 -11.05 82.07
N GLY A 414 -52.23 -10.58 82.90
CA GLY A 414 -53.53 -11.25 83.11
C GLY A 414 -53.46 -12.73 83.52
N LEU A 415 -52.32 -13.21 84.01
CA LEU A 415 -52.17 -14.55 84.57
C LEU A 415 -52.48 -14.45 86.05
N PHE A 416 -53.69 -14.90 86.41
CA PHE A 416 -54.10 -15.14 87.78
C PHE A 416 -53.14 -16.15 88.43
N PHE A 417 -52.14 -15.66 89.16
CA PHE A 417 -51.65 -16.36 90.33
C PHE A 417 -52.43 -15.81 91.51
N ALA A 418 -53.49 -16.53 91.89
CA ALA A 418 -54.10 -16.36 93.19
C ALA A 418 -52.98 -16.63 94.22
N GLU A 419 -52.57 -15.58 94.95
CA GLU A 419 -51.78 -15.74 96.16
C GLU A 419 -52.57 -16.61 97.13
N PHE A 420 -52.20 -17.89 97.20
CA PHE A 420 -52.47 -18.73 98.36
C PHE A 420 -51.34 -18.49 99.35
N GLU A 421 -51.50 -17.52 100.24
CA GLU A 421 -50.86 -17.54 101.55
C GLU A 421 -51.90 -17.33 102.65
N ASN A 422 -52.33 -18.47 103.21
CA ASN A 422 -52.51 -18.75 104.65
C ASN A 422 -53.10 -17.60 105.51
N GLY A 423 -54.33 -17.64 106.01
CA GLY A 423 -55.08 -18.75 106.56
C GLY A 423 -55.42 -18.44 108.02
N LEU A 424 -56.70 -18.21 108.34
CA LEU A 424 -57.32 -18.44 109.65
C LEU A 424 -58.85 -18.61 109.47
N ASP A 425 -59.39 -19.50 110.29
CA ASP A 425 -60.59 -20.37 110.17
C ASP A 425 -61.96 -19.66 110.46
N PRO A 426 -63.14 -20.34 110.50
CA PRO A 426 -64.38 -19.91 109.87
C PRO A 426 -65.40 -19.36 110.88
N VAL A 427 -66.42 -18.60 110.42
CA VAL A 427 -67.66 -18.45 111.19
C VAL A 427 -68.87 -18.53 110.26
N LEU A 428 -69.69 -19.55 110.54
CA LEU A 428 -71.09 -19.70 110.17
C LEU A 428 -71.94 -18.66 110.91
N ASP A 429 -72.66 -17.81 110.19
CA ASP A 429 -74.14 -17.73 110.16
C ASP A 429 -74.60 -16.71 109.09
#